data_AF-A0A1M5L4G4-F1
#
_entry.id   AF-A0A1M5L4G4-F1
#
_cell.length_a   1.000
_cell.length_b   1.000
_cell.length_c   1.000
_cell.angle_alpha   90.00
_cell.angle_beta   90.00
_cell.angle_gamma   90.00
#
_symmetry.space_group_name_H-M   'P 1'
#
loop_
_entity.id
_entity.type
_entity.pdbx_description
1 polymer ?
#
loop_
_entity_poly.entity_id
_entity_poly.type
_entity_poly.pdbx_seq_one_letter_code
_entity_poly.pdbx_strand_id
1 'polypeptide(L)'
;MKKIATIACLLLIAVALMDGCAVTRKLDAASIMRNMKVDFRQITLDSVEIRPDIVDQLGGAIVGGILPNPNVVAFVQNLAKGIVNIDLGYAYLGVVLDVKNSDVDTLWLRDFTAHVSLDTLMDLPLELKDSVTLIPGENKVRLSTRLPLDKRIFKFKEIKEVKATGKLVVALGPKGESVPFDFNDSRTISHEEMVAIEDNVRQTILNSILKDWVGGL
;
A
#
# COMPACT_ATOMS: atom_id res chain seq x y z
N MET A 1 27.49 -53.02 -37.01
CA MET A 1 27.77 -52.29 -35.74
C MET A 1 27.94 -50.78 -35.90
N LYS A 2 28.59 -50.24 -36.95
CA LYS A 2 28.81 -48.78 -37.11
C LYS A 2 27.53 -47.92 -37.18
N LYS A 3 26.43 -48.41 -37.78
CA LYS A 3 25.17 -47.65 -37.92
C LYS A 3 24.41 -47.40 -36.61
N ILE A 4 24.60 -48.26 -35.60
CA ILE A 4 23.89 -48.14 -34.31
C ILE A 4 24.56 -47.06 -33.44
N ALA A 5 25.89 -46.96 -33.50
CA ALA A 5 26.65 -45.94 -32.77
C ALA A 5 26.34 -44.50 -33.26
N THR A 6 26.09 -44.33 -34.57
CA THR A 6 25.76 -43.01 -35.14
C THR A 6 24.37 -42.53 -34.71
N ILE A 7 23.40 -43.45 -34.63
CA ILE A 7 22.02 -43.15 -34.19
C ILE A 7 22.00 -42.81 -32.70
N ALA A 8 22.75 -43.54 -31.87
CA ALA A 8 22.87 -43.26 -30.44
C ALA A 8 23.50 -41.88 -30.15
N CYS A 9 24.51 -41.48 -30.94
CA CYS A 9 25.16 -40.17 -30.78
C CYS A 9 24.24 -39.00 -31.19
N LEU A 10 23.43 -39.17 -32.23
CA LEU A 10 22.43 -38.17 -32.65
C LEU A 10 21.30 -38.00 -31.62
N LEU A 11 20.86 -39.09 -30.98
CA LEU A 11 19.86 -39.06 -29.91
C LEU A 11 20.38 -38.36 -28.65
N LEU A 12 21.65 -38.56 -28.28
CA LEU A 12 22.28 -37.87 -27.14
C LEU A 12 22.39 -36.35 -27.35
N ILE A 13 22.68 -35.90 -28.57
CA ILE A 13 22.72 -34.47 -28.91
C ILE A 13 21.30 -33.87 -28.92
N ALA A 14 20.31 -34.62 -29.40
CA ALA A 14 18.91 -34.19 -29.39
C ALA A 14 18.35 -34.03 -27.97
N VAL A 15 18.69 -34.94 -27.04
CA VAL A 15 18.27 -34.82 -25.63
C VAL A 15 18.98 -33.66 -24.93
N ALA A 16 20.27 -33.44 -25.19
CA ALA A 16 21.03 -32.33 -24.60
C ALA A 16 20.55 -30.94 -25.07
N LEU A 17 19.98 -30.83 -26.28
CA LEU A 17 19.39 -29.59 -26.78
C LEU A 17 17.99 -29.29 -26.18
N MET A 18 17.27 -30.31 -25.70
CA MET A 18 15.94 -30.11 -25.08
C MET A 18 16.03 -29.66 -23.61
N ASP A 19 17.09 -30.03 -22.89
CA ASP A 19 17.34 -29.56 -21.51
C ASP A 19 17.90 -28.13 -21.43
N GLY A 20 18.40 -27.58 -22.54
CA GLY A 20 18.91 -26.21 -22.62
C GLY A 20 17.84 -25.13 -22.37
N CYS A 21 16.55 -25.47 -22.50
CA CYS A 21 15.44 -24.55 -22.28
C CYS A 21 15.14 -24.30 -20.80
N ALA A 22 15.63 -25.15 -19.88
CA ALA A 22 15.43 -24.96 -18.43
C ALA A 22 16.56 -24.15 -17.78
N VAL A 23 17.77 -24.22 -18.33
CA VAL A 23 18.95 -23.49 -17.81
C VAL A 23 18.86 -21.99 -18.14
N THR A 24 18.36 -21.63 -19.34
CA THR A 24 18.11 -20.22 -19.70
C THR A 24 17.05 -19.58 -18.80
N ARG A 25 15.95 -20.27 -18.50
CA ARG A 25 14.88 -19.74 -17.62
C ARG A 25 15.35 -19.42 -16.19
N LYS A 26 16.25 -20.23 -15.64
CA LYS A 26 16.85 -19.96 -14.31
C LYS A 26 17.79 -18.74 -14.34
N LEU A 27 18.50 -18.53 -15.45
CA LEU A 27 19.32 -17.35 -15.65
C LEU A 27 18.45 -16.09 -15.80
N ASP A 28 17.32 -16.20 -16.50
CA ASP A 28 16.37 -15.10 -16.69
C ASP A 28 15.74 -14.66 -15.36
N ALA A 29 15.31 -15.59 -14.51
CA ALA A 29 14.79 -15.28 -13.17
C ALA A 29 15.84 -14.59 -12.27
N ALA A 30 17.10 -15.03 -12.34
CA ALA A 30 18.20 -14.42 -11.58
C ALA A 30 18.56 -13.02 -12.11
N SER A 31 18.41 -12.77 -13.42
CA SER A 31 18.57 -11.44 -14.02
C SER A 31 17.52 -10.45 -13.50
N ILE A 32 16.25 -10.87 -13.53
CA ILE A 32 15.11 -10.06 -13.04
C ILE A 32 15.34 -9.64 -11.58
N MET A 33 15.73 -10.58 -10.71
CA MET A 33 15.96 -10.27 -9.29
C MET A 33 17.16 -9.34 -9.05
N ARG A 34 18.22 -9.40 -9.87
CA ARG A 34 19.38 -8.50 -9.75
C ARG A 34 19.09 -7.08 -10.24
N ASN A 35 18.20 -6.93 -11.21
CA ASN A 35 17.99 -5.69 -11.94
C ASN A 35 16.75 -4.91 -11.48
N MET A 36 15.93 -5.51 -10.59
CA MET A 36 14.77 -4.86 -10.01
C MET A 36 15.10 -4.21 -8.66
N LYS A 37 14.65 -2.96 -8.48
CA LYS A 37 14.75 -2.23 -7.22
C LYS A 37 13.41 -1.57 -6.89
N VAL A 38 13.04 -1.55 -5.62
CA VAL A 38 11.81 -0.93 -5.13
C VAL A 38 12.21 0.07 -4.06
N ASP A 39 11.84 1.33 -4.27
CA ASP A 39 12.13 2.43 -3.35
C ASP A 39 10.81 3.09 -2.89
N PHE A 40 10.65 3.29 -1.59
CA PHE A 40 9.51 3.99 -1.00
C PHE A 40 9.68 5.50 -1.20
N ARG A 41 8.76 6.10 -1.94
CA ARG A 41 8.85 7.52 -2.30
C ARG A 41 8.08 8.41 -1.32
N GLN A 42 6.80 8.15 -1.13
CA GLN A 42 5.92 9.04 -0.39
C GLN A 42 4.66 8.35 0.13
N ILE A 43 4.08 8.95 1.16
CA ILE A 43 2.75 8.65 1.68
C ILE A 43 1.85 9.89 1.54
N THR A 44 0.60 9.71 1.14
CA THR A 44 -0.37 10.79 0.94
C THR A 44 -1.69 10.43 1.60
N LEU A 45 -2.43 11.43 2.07
CA LEU A 45 -3.83 11.27 2.45
C LEU A 45 -4.69 11.40 1.18
N ASP A 46 -5.31 10.31 0.74
CA ASP A 46 -6.16 10.30 -0.48
C ASP A 46 -7.57 10.80 -0.16
N SER A 47 -8.17 10.28 0.91
CA SER A 47 -9.50 10.69 1.37
C SER A 47 -9.72 10.32 2.84
N VAL A 48 -10.79 10.86 3.44
CA VAL A 48 -11.26 10.49 4.78
C VAL A 48 -12.75 10.20 4.66
N GLU A 49 -13.14 9.02 5.12
CA GLU A 49 -14.52 8.58 5.22
C GLU A 49 -14.93 8.58 6.69
N ILE A 50 -15.89 9.45 6.99
CA ILE A 50 -16.47 9.59 8.31
C ILE A 50 -17.76 8.80 8.35
N ARG A 51 -17.98 8.04 9.44
CA ARG A 51 -19.22 7.28 9.60
C ARG A 51 -20.44 8.22 9.59
N PRO A 52 -21.48 7.92 8.78
CA PRO A 52 -22.63 8.82 8.63
C PRO A 52 -23.49 8.90 9.90
N ASP A 53 -23.41 7.91 10.77
CA ASP A 53 -24.20 7.81 12.00
C ASP A 53 -23.47 8.33 13.24
N ILE A 54 -22.36 9.06 13.10
CA ILE A 54 -21.59 9.58 14.26
C ILE A 54 -22.45 10.49 15.14
N VAL A 55 -23.25 11.39 14.55
CA VAL A 55 -24.10 12.30 15.33
C VAL A 55 -25.16 11.50 16.10
N ASP A 56 -25.72 10.45 15.50
CA ASP A 56 -26.67 9.55 16.16
C ASP A 56 -26.02 8.77 17.32
N GLN A 57 -24.79 8.28 17.13
CA GLN A 57 -24.01 7.65 18.20
C GLN A 57 -23.70 8.61 19.36
N LEU A 58 -23.62 9.92 19.08
CA LEU A 58 -23.46 10.97 20.07
C LEU A 58 -24.80 11.41 20.70
N GLY A 59 -25.89 10.69 20.46
CA GLY A 59 -27.21 10.97 21.01
C GLY A 59 -28.10 11.83 20.12
N GLY A 60 -27.80 11.90 18.82
CA GLY A 60 -28.62 12.56 17.78
C GLY A 60 -28.42 14.07 17.67
N ALA A 61 -28.94 14.68 16.61
CA ALA A 61 -29.10 16.12 16.55
C ALA A 61 -30.28 16.54 17.45
N ILE A 62 -30.16 17.66 18.18
CA ILE A 62 -31.31 18.24 18.88
C ILE A 62 -32.25 18.78 17.78
N VAL A 63 -33.26 18.00 17.41
CA VAL A 63 -34.27 18.39 16.42
C VAL A 63 -35.00 19.65 16.91
N GLY A 64 -34.82 20.77 16.21
CA GLY A 64 -35.54 22.02 16.45
C GLY A 64 -34.90 23.01 17.45
N GLY A 65 -33.64 22.84 17.85
CA GLY A 65 -32.96 23.74 18.77
C GLY A 65 -31.63 24.29 18.25
N ILE A 66 -31.43 25.61 18.33
CA ILE A 66 -30.17 26.33 18.03
C ILE A 66 -29.06 26.00 19.06
N LEU A 67 -29.36 25.16 20.07
CA LEU A 67 -28.47 24.91 21.19
C LEU A 67 -27.49 23.75 20.88
N PRO A 68 -26.21 23.87 21.28
CA PRO A 68 -25.23 22.80 21.13
C PRO A 68 -25.65 21.53 21.83
N ASN A 69 -25.64 20.39 21.14
CA ASN A 69 -25.77 19.09 21.79
C ASN A 69 -24.57 18.91 22.75
N PRO A 70 -24.79 18.77 24.08
CA PRO A 70 -23.70 18.63 25.06
C PRO A 70 -22.77 17.45 24.77
N ASN A 71 -23.29 16.36 24.19
CA ASN A 71 -22.49 15.19 23.83
C ASN A 71 -21.58 15.48 22.61
N VAL A 72 -22.07 16.25 21.63
CA VAL A 72 -21.27 16.69 20.48
C VAL A 72 -20.18 17.66 20.95
N VAL A 73 -20.52 18.60 21.83
CA VAL A 73 -19.53 19.52 22.43
C VAL A 73 -18.48 18.75 23.23
N ALA A 74 -18.89 17.79 24.06
CA ALA A 74 -17.99 16.95 24.82
C ALA A 74 -17.11 16.09 23.91
N PHE A 75 -17.66 15.58 22.80
CA PHE A 75 -16.89 14.87 21.79
C PHE A 75 -15.81 15.75 21.16
N VAL A 76 -16.15 16.98 20.72
CA VAL A 76 -15.17 17.92 20.16
C VAL A 76 -14.09 18.27 21.18
N GLN A 77 -14.45 18.49 22.44
CA GLN A 77 -13.49 18.73 23.52
C GLN A 77 -12.58 17.52 23.78
N ASN A 78 -13.13 16.30 23.72
CA ASN A 78 -12.38 15.06 23.86
C ASN A 78 -11.43 14.86 22.68
N LEU A 79 -11.87 15.13 21.45
CA LEU A 79 -11.05 15.08 20.25
C LEU A 79 -9.85 16.03 20.35
N ALA A 80 -10.07 17.26 20.83
CA ALA A 80 -9.00 18.23 21.08
C ALA A 80 -7.98 17.74 22.14
N LYS A 81 -8.38 16.84 23.03
CA LYS A 81 -7.52 16.17 24.03
C LYS A 81 -6.95 14.84 23.55
N GLY A 82 -7.19 14.44 22.31
CA GLY A 82 -6.75 13.16 21.74
C GLY A 82 -7.55 11.94 22.23
N ILE A 83 -8.76 12.15 22.75
CA ILE A 83 -9.64 11.11 23.26
C ILE A 83 -10.68 10.77 22.19
N VAL A 84 -10.64 9.53 21.68
CA VAL A 84 -11.61 8.98 20.73
C VAL A 84 -12.14 7.66 21.28
N ASN A 85 -13.43 7.66 21.59
CA ASN A 85 -14.13 6.55 22.25
C ASN A 85 -15.22 5.91 21.38
N ILE A 86 -15.38 6.39 20.15
CA ILE A 86 -16.31 5.89 19.15
C ILE A 86 -15.55 5.59 17.86
N ASP A 87 -16.12 4.73 17.03
CA ASP A 87 -15.59 4.45 15.70
C ASP A 87 -15.92 5.61 14.75
N LEU A 88 -14.89 6.30 14.26
CA LEU A 88 -15.04 7.48 13.42
C LEU A 88 -15.05 7.15 11.91
N GLY A 89 -14.70 5.91 11.53
CA GLY A 89 -14.51 5.51 10.13
C GLY A 89 -13.04 5.32 9.76
N TYR A 90 -12.68 5.70 8.52
CA TYR A 90 -11.39 5.36 7.91
C TYR A 90 -10.76 6.54 7.16
N ALA A 91 -9.44 6.68 7.26
CA ALA A 91 -8.65 7.46 6.30
C ALA A 91 -8.07 6.52 5.25
N TYR A 92 -8.12 6.93 3.99
CA TYR A 92 -7.48 6.22 2.88
C TYR A 92 -6.14 6.88 2.62
N LEU A 93 -5.06 6.12 2.81
CA LEU A 93 -3.71 6.58 2.54
C LEU A 93 -3.22 6.01 1.21
N GLY A 94 -2.63 6.86 0.39
CA GLY A 94 -1.88 6.48 -0.80
C GLY A 94 -0.41 6.28 -0.46
N VAL A 95 0.18 5.19 -0.90
CA VAL A 95 1.63 4.95 -0.82
C VAL A 95 2.17 4.85 -2.23
N VAL A 96 3.26 5.55 -2.53
CA VAL A 96 3.90 5.49 -3.85
C VAL A 96 5.27 4.84 -3.72
N LEU A 97 5.46 3.74 -4.46
CA LEU A 97 6.72 3.06 -4.63
C LEU A 97 7.27 3.35 -6.03
N ASP A 98 8.55 3.67 -6.11
CA ASP A 98 9.29 3.72 -7.37
C ASP A 98 9.89 2.32 -7.60
N VAL A 99 9.39 1.61 -8.62
CA VAL A 99 9.88 0.30 -9.02
C VAL A 99 10.75 0.46 -10.27
N LYS A 100 12.05 0.29 -10.10
CA LYS A 100 13.01 0.36 -11.19
C LYS A 100 13.22 -1.03 -11.79
N ASN A 101 12.91 -1.16 -13.07
CA ASN A 101 13.25 -2.30 -13.89
C ASN A 101 14.47 -1.92 -14.76
N SER A 102 15.66 -2.41 -14.41
CA SER A 102 16.89 -2.11 -15.18
C SER A 102 17.11 -3.06 -16.35
N ASP A 103 16.16 -3.97 -16.61
CA ASP A 103 16.20 -4.89 -17.74
C ASP A 103 15.60 -4.25 -19.01
N VAL A 104 15.83 -4.87 -20.16
CA VAL A 104 15.29 -4.43 -21.46
C VAL A 104 13.85 -4.90 -21.71
N ASP A 105 13.43 -5.93 -20.97
CA ASP A 105 12.10 -6.52 -21.10
C ASP A 105 11.09 -5.91 -20.13
N THR A 106 9.82 -5.88 -20.54
CA THR A 106 8.71 -5.52 -19.66
C THR A 106 8.33 -6.68 -18.76
N LEU A 107 8.19 -6.42 -17.46
CA LEU A 107 7.76 -7.41 -16.49
C LEU A 107 6.26 -7.28 -16.20
N TRP A 108 5.59 -8.42 -16.17
CA TRP A 108 4.18 -8.54 -15.84
C TRP A 108 4.03 -8.80 -14.34
N LEU A 109 3.46 -7.85 -13.60
CA LEU A 109 3.09 -8.07 -12.21
C LEU A 109 1.90 -9.03 -12.13
N ARG A 110 2.07 -10.13 -11.41
CA ARG A 110 1.07 -11.20 -11.24
C ARG A 110 0.40 -11.16 -9.90
N ASP A 111 1.19 -10.87 -8.89
CA ASP A 111 0.73 -10.77 -7.52
C ASP A 111 1.57 -9.72 -6.81
N PHE A 112 0.93 -9.09 -5.83
CA PHE A 112 1.52 -8.04 -5.02
C PHE A 112 0.92 -8.12 -3.63
N THR A 113 1.75 -8.46 -2.65
CA THR A 113 1.37 -8.44 -1.24
C THR A 113 2.34 -7.54 -0.51
N ALA A 114 1.86 -6.47 0.13
CA ALA A 114 2.73 -5.58 0.87
C ALA A 114 2.02 -4.96 2.08
N HIS A 115 2.83 -4.43 2.98
CA HIS A 115 2.42 -3.77 4.21
C HIS A 115 3.22 -2.47 4.37
N VAL A 116 2.58 -1.47 4.96
CA VAL A 116 3.24 -0.26 5.44
C VAL A 116 3.16 -0.22 6.96
N SER A 117 4.32 -0.18 7.59
CA SER A 117 4.45 -0.02 9.03
C SER A 117 4.79 1.44 9.35
N LEU A 118 4.04 2.04 10.27
CA LEU A 118 4.30 3.37 10.81
C LEU A 118 4.93 3.19 12.20
N ASP A 119 6.26 3.22 12.27
CA ASP A 119 7.04 2.78 13.43
C ASP A 119 6.48 1.48 14.06
N THR A 120 6.17 1.50 15.37
CA THR A 120 5.50 0.44 16.12
C THR A 120 4.01 0.72 16.35
N LEU A 121 3.51 1.83 15.80
CA LEU A 121 2.15 2.31 16.07
C LEU A 121 1.10 1.45 15.35
N MET A 122 1.41 1.05 14.12
CA MET A 122 0.53 0.24 13.28
C MET A 122 1.26 -0.38 12.10
N ASP A 123 0.69 -1.48 11.64
CA ASP A 123 1.04 -2.13 10.38
C ASP A 123 -0.23 -2.28 9.55
N LEU A 124 -0.19 -1.79 8.31
CA LEU A 124 -1.36 -1.65 7.46
C LEU A 124 -1.13 -2.38 6.13
N PRO A 125 -2.05 -3.25 5.67
CA PRO A 125 -1.92 -3.92 4.39
C PRO A 125 -2.06 -2.92 3.24
N LEU A 126 -1.25 -3.09 2.19
CA LEU A 126 -1.28 -2.28 0.98
C LEU A 126 -2.01 -3.03 -0.13
N GLU A 127 -2.98 -2.35 -0.72
CA GLU A 127 -3.77 -2.82 -1.85
C GLU A 127 -3.29 -2.13 -3.13
N LEU A 128 -3.09 -2.92 -4.18
CA LEU A 128 -2.81 -2.40 -5.51
C LEU A 128 -4.13 -1.99 -6.17
N LYS A 129 -4.27 -0.72 -6.58
CA LYS A 129 -5.50 -0.23 -7.22
C LYS A 129 -5.69 -0.79 -8.64
N ASP A 130 -4.61 -0.87 -9.40
CA ASP A 130 -4.63 -1.23 -10.82
C ASP A 130 -3.56 -2.27 -11.15
N SER A 131 -3.83 -3.16 -12.11
CA SER A 131 -2.81 -4.05 -12.65
C SER A 131 -1.69 -3.23 -13.32
N VAL A 132 -0.44 -3.42 -12.88
CA VAL A 132 0.72 -2.68 -13.40
C VAL A 132 1.63 -3.60 -14.20
N THR A 133 2.04 -3.17 -15.39
CA THR A 133 3.22 -3.74 -16.08
C THR A 133 4.42 -2.86 -15.82
N LEU A 134 5.55 -3.46 -15.46
CA LEU A 134 6.79 -2.77 -15.17
C LEU A 134 7.62 -2.67 -16.45
N ILE A 135 7.49 -1.57 -17.17
CA ILE A 135 8.30 -1.31 -18.37
C ILE A 135 9.76 -1.03 -17.98
N PRO A 136 10.73 -1.19 -18.91
CA PRO A 136 12.11 -0.78 -18.68
C PRO A 136 12.21 0.67 -18.17
N GLY A 137 13.01 0.88 -17.13
CA GLY A 137 13.16 2.17 -16.45
C GLY A 137 12.41 2.25 -15.12
N GLU A 138 11.96 3.45 -14.77
CA GLU A 138 11.29 3.74 -13.50
C GLU A 138 9.77 3.72 -13.66
N ASN A 139 9.10 2.93 -12.82
CA ASN A 139 7.65 2.80 -12.78
C ASN A 139 7.15 3.30 -11.43
N LYS A 140 6.11 4.14 -11.43
CA LYS A 140 5.45 4.56 -10.21
C LYS A 140 4.28 3.63 -9.92
N VAL A 141 4.36 2.92 -8.81
CA VAL A 141 3.30 2.04 -8.33
C VAL A 141 2.59 2.74 -7.18
N ARG A 142 1.30 3.07 -7.37
CA ARG A 142 0.46 3.65 -6.33
C ARG A 142 -0.35 2.54 -5.67
N LEU A 143 -0.22 2.48 -4.36
CA LEU A 143 -0.92 1.55 -3.48
C LEU A 143 -1.84 2.35 -2.58
N SER A 144 -2.88 1.69 -2.06
CA SER A 144 -3.74 2.27 -1.04
C SER A 144 -3.79 1.40 0.21
N THR A 145 -3.98 2.05 1.34
CA THR A 145 -4.33 1.35 2.57
C THR A 145 -5.44 2.08 3.31
N ARG A 146 -6.10 1.37 4.23
CA ARG A 146 -7.16 1.89 5.09
C ARG A 146 -6.64 2.01 6.50
N LEU A 147 -6.62 3.25 6.99
CA LEU A 147 -6.26 3.61 8.35
C LEU A 147 -7.54 3.78 9.18
N PRO A 148 -7.78 2.97 10.23
CA PRO A 148 -8.89 3.22 11.14
C PRO A 148 -8.71 4.55 11.89
N LEU A 149 -9.78 5.32 11.98
CA LEU A 149 -9.78 6.62 12.65
C LEU A 149 -9.99 6.46 14.17
N ASP A 150 -8.90 6.17 14.90
CA ASP A 150 -8.91 6.02 16.35
C ASP A 150 -7.86 6.90 17.06
N LYS A 151 -7.70 6.72 18.38
CA LYS A 151 -6.76 7.47 19.22
C LYS A 151 -5.30 7.44 18.74
N ARG A 152 -4.91 6.49 17.88
CA ARG A 152 -3.55 6.40 17.34
C ARG A 152 -3.23 7.56 16.40
N ILE A 153 -4.22 8.20 15.77
CA ILE A 153 -3.99 9.36 14.89
C ILE A 153 -3.24 10.48 15.60
N PHE A 154 -3.54 10.73 16.89
CA PHE A 154 -2.88 11.80 17.67
C PHE A 154 -1.42 11.51 18.02
N LYS A 155 -0.96 10.30 17.70
CA LYS A 155 0.45 9.90 17.82
C LYS A 155 1.19 9.99 16.49
N PHE A 156 0.56 10.51 15.44
CA PHE A 156 1.18 10.54 14.11
C PHE A 156 2.41 11.44 14.08
N LYS A 157 2.34 12.59 14.75
CA LYS A 157 3.49 13.48 14.98
C LYS A 157 4.70 12.82 15.66
N GLU A 158 4.51 11.67 16.31
CA GLU A 158 5.58 10.90 16.97
C GLU A 158 6.24 9.89 16.03
N ILE A 159 5.64 9.62 14.86
CA ILE A 159 6.18 8.71 13.85
C ILE A 159 7.44 9.33 13.24
N LYS A 160 8.52 8.54 13.18
CA LYS A 160 9.81 8.93 12.60
C LYS A 160 10.16 8.14 11.37
N GLU A 161 9.76 6.88 11.31
CA GLU A 161 10.05 5.98 10.20
C GLU A 161 8.76 5.38 9.63
N VAL A 162 8.70 5.34 8.30
CA VAL A 162 7.72 4.56 7.57
C VAL A 162 8.43 3.51 6.77
N LYS A 163 7.98 2.28 6.92
CA LYS A 163 8.59 1.10 6.33
C LYS A 163 7.61 0.40 5.42
N ALA A 164 7.99 0.19 4.17
CA ALA A 164 7.22 -0.58 3.21
C ALA A 164 7.90 -1.94 3.02
N THR A 165 7.18 -3.02 3.30
CA THR A 165 7.67 -4.39 3.12
C THR A 165 6.69 -5.20 2.32
N GLY A 166 7.17 -6.14 1.52
CA GLY A 166 6.28 -6.99 0.75
C GLY A 166 6.98 -7.86 -0.26
N LYS A 167 6.17 -8.41 -1.15
CA LYS A 167 6.55 -9.35 -2.19
C LYS A 167 5.83 -9.01 -3.48
N LEU A 168 6.60 -8.80 -4.54
CA LEU A 168 6.11 -8.72 -5.91
C LEU A 168 6.33 -10.07 -6.57
N VAL A 169 5.35 -10.53 -7.35
CA VAL A 169 5.50 -11.71 -8.18
C VAL A 169 5.43 -11.26 -9.63
N VAL A 170 6.53 -11.40 -10.37
CA VAL A 170 6.67 -10.87 -11.73
C VAL A 170 6.96 -11.97 -12.74
N ALA A 171 6.65 -11.74 -14.01
CA ALA A 171 6.97 -12.68 -15.10
C ALA A 171 7.40 -11.92 -16.37
N LEU A 172 8.28 -12.52 -17.19
CA LEU A 172 8.70 -11.94 -18.48
C LEU A 172 7.62 -11.97 -19.56
N GLY A 173 6.48 -12.61 -19.29
CA GLY A 173 5.37 -12.64 -20.24
C GLY A 173 4.05 -13.12 -19.63
N PRO A 174 2.94 -12.98 -20.38
CA PRO A 174 1.58 -13.32 -19.93
C PRO A 174 1.35 -14.80 -19.59
N LYS A 175 2.27 -15.69 -19.98
CA LYS A 175 2.27 -17.12 -19.59
C LYS A 175 3.64 -17.59 -19.08
N GLY A 176 4.54 -16.65 -18.77
CA GLY A 176 5.88 -16.94 -18.29
C GLY A 176 5.89 -17.44 -16.84
N GLU A 177 7.01 -18.04 -16.45
CA GLU A 177 7.26 -18.44 -15.07
C GLU A 177 7.27 -17.22 -14.15
N SER A 178 6.66 -17.37 -12.99
CA SER A 178 6.55 -16.31 -11.99
C SER A 178 7.74 -16.32 -11.04
N VAL A 179 8.38 -15.17 -10.91
CA VAL A 179 9.55 -14.95 -10.08
C VAL A 179 9.14 -14.05 -8.91
N PRO A 180 9.22 -14.53 -7.67
CA PRO A 180 8.99 -13.70 -6.51
C PRO A 180 10.18 -12.77 -6.25
N PHE A 181 9.89 -11.56 -5.79
CA PHE A 181 10.86 -10.57 -5.36
C PHE A 181 10.37 -9.93 -4.07
N ASP A 182 11.11 -10.14 -2.98
CA ASP A 182 10.82 -9.50 -1.70
C ASP A 182 11.48 -8.13 -1.64
N PHE A 183 10.77 -7.15 -1.08
CA PHE A 183 11.30 -5.82 -0.84
C PHE A 183 11.07 -5.41 0.61
N ASN A 184 12.00 -4.60 1.09
CA ASN A 184 11.96 -4.03 2.42
C ASN A 184 12.72 -2.71 2.34
N ASP A 185 11.96 -1.63 2.28
CA ASP A 185 12.51 -0.29 2.21
C ASP A 185 11.90 0.59 3.29
N SER A 186 12.68 1.55 3.78
CA SER A 186 12.24 2.47 4.81
C SER A 186 12.72 3.88 4.55
N ARG A 187 11.92 4.82 5.03
CA ARG A 187 12.19 6.24 4.89
C ARG A 187 11.91 6.94 6.20
N THR A 188 12.86 7.77 6.62
CA THR A 188 12.60 8.77 7.66
C THR A 188 11.60 9.78 7.14
N ILE A 189 10.48 9.95 7.84
CA ILE A 189 9.49 10.96 7.53
C ILE A 189 9.73 12.19 8.41
N SER A 190 9.55 13.39 7.84
CA SER A 190 9.68 14.61 8.61
C SER A 190 8.49 14.79 9.55
N HIS A 191 8.74 15.42 10.70
CA HIS A 191 7.68 15.76 11.64
C HIS A 191 6.56 16.59 10.96
N GLU A 192 6.93 17.51 10.07
CA GLU A 192 6.00 18.37 9.32
C GLU A 192 5.04 17.56 8.42
N GLU A 193 5.55 16.52 7.73
CA GLU A 193 4.75 15.66 6.84
C GLU A 193 3.69 14.89 7.65
N MET A 194 4.06 14.33 8.80
CA MET A 194 3.12 13.61 9.66
C MET A 194 2.12 14.53 10.36
N VAL A 195 2.55 15.72 10.81
CA VAL A 195 1.66 16.73 11.38
C VAL A 195 0.63 17.18 10.34
N ALA A 196 1.04 17.37 9.09
CA ALA A 196 0.11 17.73 8.02
C ALA A 196 -0.95 16.65 7.79
N ILE A 197 -0.59 15.36 7.85
CA ILE A 197 -1.56 14.26 7.75
C ILE A 197 -2.50 14.27 8.96
N GLU A 198 -1.97 14.37 10.18
CA GLU A 198 -2.75 14.42 11.42
C GLU A 198 -3.77 15.58 11.39
N ASP A 199 -3.32 16.77 10.99
CA ASP A 199 -4.15 17.97 10.94
C ASP A 199 -5.25 17.87 9.88
N ASN A 200 -4.95 17.36 8.69
CA ASN A 200 -5.96 17.16 7.64
C ASN A 200 -7.03 16.15 8.07
N VAL A 201 -6.63 15.05 8.70
CA VAL A 201 -7.57 14.05 9.23
C VAL A 201 -8.45 14.69 10.32
N ARG A 202 -7.83 15.38 11.28
CA ARG A 202 -8.54 16.06 12.38
C ARG A 202 -9.53 17.11 11.89
N GLN A 203 -9.13 17.96 10.95
CA GLN A 203 -10.00 18.98 10.37
C GLN A 203 -11.16 18.35 9.62
N THR A 204 -10.92 17.25 8.88
CA THR A 204 -11.99 16.57 8.14
C THR A 204 -13.02 15.94 9.08
N ILE A 205 -12.57 15.30 10.17
CA ILE A 205 -13.47 14.78 11.22
C ILE A 205 -14.32 15.91 11.81
N LEU A 206 -13.69 17.01 12.22
CA LEU A 206 -14.38 18.16 12.82
C LEU A 206 -15.39 18.79 11.85
N ASN A 207 -14.99 19.01 10.59
CA ASN A 207 -15.85 19.61 9.58
C ASN A 207 -17.04 18.73 9.24
N SER A 208 -16.85 17.40 9.18
CA SER A 208 -17.97 16.47 8.95
C SER A 208 -18.98 16.54 10.08
N ILE A 209 -18.53 16.45 11.33
CA ILE A 209 -19.41 16.47 12.51
C ILE A 209 -20.15 17.80 12.63
N LEU A 210 -19.46 18.93 12.40
CA LEU A 210 -20.09 20.25 12.41
C LEU A 210 -21.10 20.40 11.28
N LYS A 211 -20.78 19.90 10.08
CA LYS A 211 -21.70 19.93 8.93
C LYS A 211 -22.95 19.09 9.20
N ASP A 212 -22.81 17.89 9.73
CA ASP A 212 -23.93 16.99 10.00
C ASP A 212 -24.79 17.51 11.16
N TRP A 213 -24.18 18.19 12.13
CA TRP A 213 -24.90 18.86 13.22
C TRP A 213 -25.64 20.13 12.77
N VAL A 214 -24.98 21.03 12.02
CA VAL A 214 -25.57 22.31 11.57
C VAL A 214 -26.49 22.13 10.37
N GLY A 215 -26.16 21.21 9.46
CA GLY A 215 -26.94 20.91 8.26
C GLY A 215 -28.16 19.99 8.51
N GLY A 216 -28.31 19.47 9.74
CA GLY A 216 -29.53 18.83 10.23
C GLY A 216 -30.58 19.80 10.79
N LEU A 217 -30.32 21.11 10.73
CA LEU A 217 -31.30 22.20 10.95
C LEU A 217 -32.07 22.49 9.66
#